data_AF-A0A6L5EKM4-F1
#
_entry.id   AF-A0A6L5EKM4-F1
#
_cell.length_a   1.000
_cell.length_b   1.000
_cell.length_c   1.000
_cell.angle_alpha   90.00
_cell.angle_beta   90.00
_cell.angle_gamma   90.00
#
_symmetry.space_group_name_H-M   'P 1'
#
loop_
_entity.id
_entity.type
_entity.pdbx_description
1 polymer ?
#
loop_
_entity_poly.entity_id
_entity_poly.type
_entity_poly.pdbx_seq_one_letter_code
_entity_poly.pdbx_strand_id
1 'polypeptide(L)'
;FLPGQAEIRRVHQSLQEALGERPEVLLCPLHGELDLDAQRAAIDPAPKGLRKVVLATNIAETSLTIDGVRVVIDAGLARVPRFDPGSGMTRLDTQRISRASATQRAGRAGRLEPGV
;
A
#
# COMPACT_ATOMS: atom_id res chain seq x y z
N PHE A 1 1.04 4.02 0.02
CA PHE A 1 0.00 3.76 1.03
C PHE A 1 -1.28 4.47 0.64
N LEU A 2 -2.37 3.71 0.62
CA LEU A 2 -3.73 4.14 0.28
C LEU A 2 -4.70 3.70 1.38
N PRO A 3 -5.83 4.41 1.60
CA PRO A 3 -6.69 4.12 2.75
C PRO A 3 -7.51 2.83 2.58
N GLY A 4 -7.75 2.35 1.36
CA GLY A 4 -8.55 1.15 1.14
C GLY A 4 -8.48 0.60 -0.28
N GLN A 5 -9.23 -0.48 -0.50
CA GLN A 5 -9.29 -1.20 -1.78
C GLN A 5 -9.85 -0.35 -2.91
N ALA A 6 -10.87 0.47 -2.65
CA ALA A 6 -11.46 1.34 -3.66
C ALA A 6 -10.41 2.33 -4.21
N GLU A 7 -9.61 2.92 -3.33
CA GLU A 7 -8.53 3.82 -3.73
C GLU A 7 -7.39 3.08 -4.43
N ILE A 8 -7.04 1.87 -4.00
CA ILE A 8 -6.09 1.00 -4.71
C ILE A 8 -6.55 0.75 -6.15
N ARG A 9 -7.80 0.32 -6.36
CA ARG A 9 -8.33 0.06 -7.70
C ARG A 9 -8.28 1.30 -8.59
N ARG A 10 -8.70 2.45 -8.05
CA ARG A 10 -8.69 3.72 -8.79
C ARG A 10 -7.28 4.14 -9.21
N VAL A 11 -6.33 4.11 -8.27
CA VAL A 11 -4.92 4.47 -8.55
C VAL A 11 -4.30 3.46 -9.50
N HIS A 12 -4.59 2.17 -9.34
CA HIS A 12 -4.12 1.13 -10.26
C HIS A 12 -4.57 1.43 -11.69
N GLN A 13 -5.86 1.69 -11.89
CA GLN A 13 -6.40 2.01 -13.22
C GLN A 13 -5.74 3.27 -13.81
N SER A 14 -5.66 4.36 -13.04
CA SER A 14 -5.03 5.59 -13.52
C SER A 14 -3.54 5.42 -13.83
N LEU A 15 -2.81 4.61 -13.07
CA LEU A 15 -1.41 4.30 -13.35
C LEU A 15 -1.28 3.42 -14.59
N GLN A 16 -2.16 2.43 -14.77
CA GLN A 16 -2.16 1.58 -15.95
C GLN A 16 -2.41 2.41 -17.22
N GLU A 17 -3.36 3.33 -17.18
CA GLU A 17 -3.63 4.29 -18.28
C GLU A 17 -2.44 5.22 -18.54
N ALA A 18 -1.84 5.79 -17.49
CA ALA A 18 -0.72 6.72 -17.61
C ALA A 18 0.60 6.03 -18.06
N LEU A 19 0.79 4.77 -17.68
CA LEU A 19 1.97 4.00 -18.05
C LEU A 19 1.88 3.44 -19.48
N GLY A 20 0.68 3.17 -19.99
CA GLY A 20 0.51 2.53 -21.30
C GLY A 20 1.26 1.19 -21.38
N GLU A 21 1.96 0.93 -22.48
CA GLU A 21 2.75 -0.28 -22.69
C GLU A 21 4.18 -0.15 -22.14
N ARG A 22 4.30 -0.05 -20.81
CA ARG A 22 5.60 -0.16 -20.13
C ARG A 22 5.74 -1.48 -19.39
N PRO A 23 6.13 -2.56 -20.12
CA PRO A 23 6.19 -3.91 -19.55
C PRO A 23 7.23 -4.05 -18.43
N GLU A 24 8.14 -3.09 -18.31
CA GLU A 24 9.11 -3.04 -17.23
C GLU A 24 8.53 -2.63 -15.87
N VAL A 25 7.27 -2.16 -15.80
CA VAL A 25 6.63 -1.75 -14.54
C VAL A 25 5.55 -2.73 -14.11
N LEU A 26 5.72 -3.34 -12.94
CA LEU A 26 4.73 -4.22 -12.32
C LEU A 26 3.90 -3.44 -11.30
N LEU A 27 2.59 -3.36 -11.50
CA LEU A 27 1.64 -2.83 -10.52
C LEU A 27 1.10 -3.98 -9.68
N CYS A 28 1.35 -3.96 -8.37
CA CYS A 28 0.92 -5.02 -7.45
C CYS A 28 0.03 -4.43 -6.34
N PRO A 29 -1.28 -4.73 -6.32
CA PRO A 29 -2.12 -4.36 -5.19
C PRO A 29 -1.73 -5.15 -3.93
N LEU A 30 -1.95 -4.57 -2.76
CA LEU A 30 -1.74 -5.26 -1.48
C LEU A 30 -2.77 -4.83 -0.43
N HIS A 31 -3.80 -5.66 -0.25
CA HIS A 31 -4.88 -5.47 0.71
C HIS A 31 -5.43 -6.81 1.23
N GLY A 32 -6.18 -6.78 2.33
CA GLY A 32 -6.58 -7.99 3.07
C GLY A 32 -7.47 -8.99 2.32
N GLU A 33 -8.17 -8.56 1.26
CA GLU A 33 -9.03 -9.42 0.44
C GLU A 33 -8.30 -10.14 -0.72
N LEU A 34 -6.99 -9.95 -0.89
CA LEU A 34 -6.24 -10.65 -1.94
C LEU A 34 -6.05 -12.13 -1.57
N ASP A 35 -6.01 -12.98 -2.59
CA ASP A 35 -5.54 -14.36 -2.42
C ASP A 35 -4.03 -14.40 -2.05
N LEU A 36 -3.57 -15.58 -1.62
CA LEU A 36 -2.20 -15.74 -1.13
C LEU A 36 -1.16 -15.49 -2.22
N ASP A 37 -1.45 -15.85 -3.47
CA ASP A 37 -0.51 -15.73 -4.58
C ASP A 37 -0.34 -14.28 -5.01
N ALA A 38 -1.43 -13.50 -5.06
CA ALA A 38 -1.38 -12.06 -5.31
C ALA A 38 -0.69 -11.31 -4.16
N GLN A 39 -0.93 -11.70 -2.90
CA GLN A 39 -0.19 -11.14 -1.75
C GLN A 39 1.31 -11.44 -1.87
N ARG A 40 1.69 -12.68 -2.21
CA ARG A 40 3.09 -13.07 -2.44
C ARG A 40 3.73 -12.27 -3.56
N ALA A 41 3.07 -12.12 -4.70
CA ALA A 41 3.59 -11.31 -5.81
C ALA A 41 3.89 -9.85 -5.40
N ALA A 42 3.09 -9.28 -4.49
CA ALA A 42 3.34 -7.95 -3.94
C ALA A 42 4.53 -7.91 -2.96
N ILE A 43 4.79 -9.00 -2.22
CA ILE A 43 5.85 -9.11 -1.20
C ILE A 43 7.19 -9.47 -1.84
N ASP A 44 7.23 -10.51 -2.66
CA ASP A 44 8.45 -11.10 -3.21
C ASP A 44 9.26 -10.09 -4.02
N PRO A 45 10.60 -10.13 -3.99
CA PRO A 45 11.43 -9.17 -4.71
C PRO A 45 11.04 -9.04 -6.18
N ALA A 46 11.18 -7.82 -6.73
CA ALA A 46 10.90 -7.59 -8.15
C ALA A 46 11.84 -8.46 -9.01
N PRO A 47 11.35 -9.10 -10.09
CA PRO A 47 12.21 -9.79 -11.04
C PRO A 47 13.26 -8.85 -11.63
N LYS A 48 14.42 -9.41 -12.00
CA LYS A 48 15.54 -8.62 -12.54
C LYS A 48 15.10 -7.84 -13.78
N GLY A 49 15.37 -6.54 -13.78
CA GLY A 49 15.01 -5.63 -14.89
C GLY A 49 13.60 -5.03 -14.79
N LEU A 50 12.80 -5.43 -13.79
CA LEU A 50 11.46 -4.88 -13.58
C LEU A 50 11.42 -3.93 -12.38
N ARG A 51 10.60 -2.89 -12.49
CA ARG A 51 10.26 -1.96 -11.41
C ARG A 51 8.90 -2.32 -10.84
N LYS A 52 8.87 -2.75 -9.59
CA LYS A 52 7.62 -3.05 -8.88
C LYS A 52 7.09 -1.81 -8.14
N VAL A 53 5.80 -1.54 -8.31
CA VAL A 53 5.03 -0.52 -7.57
C VAL A 53 3.95 -1.23 -6.78
N VAL A 54 4.07 -1.20 -5.45
CA VAL A 54 3.11 -1.85 -4.56
C VAL A 54 2.07 -0.84 -4.08
N LEU A 55 0.80 -1.07 -4.41
CA LEU A 55 -0.33 -0.25 -3.98
C LEU A 55 -0.93 -0.85 -2.70
N ALA A 56 -0.42 -0.43 -1.55
CA ALA A 56 -0.74 -1.05 -0.27
C ALA A 56 -1.68 -0.23 0.63
N THR A 57 -2.54 -0.93 1.38
CA THR A 57 -3.18 -0.42 2.59
C THR A 57 -2.23 -0.43 3.79
N ASN A 58 -2.72 -0.08 4.99
CA ASN A 58 -1.97 -0.19 6.24
C ASN A 58 -1.63 -1.65 6.64
N ILE A 59 -2.07 -2.67 5.91
CA ILE A 59 -1.60 -4.04 6.10
C ILE A 59 -0.06 -4.16 5.97
N ALA A 60 0.55 -3.26 5.20
CA ALA A 60 2.00 -3.17 5.06
C ALA A 60 2.68 -2.34 6.18
N GLU A 61 1.94 -1.80 7.16
CA GLU A 61 2.47 -0.82 8.13
C GLU A 61 3.38 -1.43 9.20
N THR A 62 3.07 -2.61 9.75
CA THR A 62 3.80 -3.15 10.92
C THR A 62 4.49 -4.50 10.72
N SER A 63 3.97 -5.42 9.90
CA SER A 63 4.44 -6.82 9.90
C SER A 63 4.95 -7.37 8.57
N LEU A 64 4.81 -6.62 7.48
CA LEU A 64 5.26 -7.06 6.15
C LEU A 64 6.64 -6.49 5.82
N THR A 65 7.61 -7.34 5.50
CA THR A 65 8.89 -6.89 4.91
C THR A 65 8.82 -7.08 3.41
N ILE A 66 8.82 -5.97 2.67
CA ILE A 66 8.97 -5.99 1.22
C ILE A 66 10.40 -5.56 0.94
N ASP A 67 11.21 -6.47 0.42
CA ASP A 67 12.62 -6.18 0.17
C ASP A 67 12.77 -5.20 -1.01
N GLY A 68 13.76 -4.32 -0.91
CA GLY A 68 14.11 -3.39 -1.98
C GLY A 68 13.19 -2.19 -2.16
N VAL A 69 12.33 -1.88 -1.16
CA VAL A 69 11.54 -0.63 -1.18
C VAL A 69 12.48 0.57 -1.01
N ARG A 70 12.58 1.37 -2.07
CA ARG A 70 13.38 2.60 -2.11
C ARG A 70 12.55 3.87 -2.06
N VAL A 71 11.28 3.80 -2.43
CA VAL A 71 10.40 4.97 -2.48
C VAL A 71 9.09 4.64 -1.79
N VAL A 72 8.66 5.50 -0.88
CA VAL A 72 7.35 5.44 -0.23
C VAL A 72 6.56 6.70 -0.59
N ILE A 73 5.37 6.48 -1.15
CA ILE A 73 4.36 7.52 -1.36
C ILE A 73 3.20 7.22 -0.42
N ASP A 74 2.85 8.16 0.46
CA ASP A 74 1.78 7.99 1.45
C ASP A 74 0.71 9.07 1.30
N ALA A 75 -0.55 8.63 1.16
CA ALA A 75 -1.70 9.52 1.15
C ALA A 75 -1.97 10.17 2.52
N GLY A 76 -1.34 9.68 3.61
CA GLY A 76 -1.53 10.20 4.96
C GLY A 76 -2.89 9.85 5.56
N LEU A 77 -3.59 8.89 4.96
CA LEU A 77 -4.93 8.43 5.36
C LEU A 77 -4.91 6.94 5.71
N ALA A 78 -5.85 6.55 6.56
CA ALA A 78 -6.16 5.16 6.85
C ALA A 78 -7.67 4.98 7.05
N ARG A 79 -8.17 3.81 6.69
CA ARG A 79 -9.53 3.38 6.99
C ARG A 79 -9.51 2.56 8.27
N VAL A 80 -10.21 3.03 9.29
CA VAL A 80 -10.19 2.44 10.64
C VAL A 80 -11.61 2.11 11.12
N PRO A 81 -11.81 1.00 11.84
CA PRO A 81 -13.08 0.72 12.48
C PRO A 81 -13.34 1.74 13.60
N ARG A 82 -14.54 2.32 13.60
CA ARG A 82 -15.03 3.25 14.60
C ARG A 82 -16.40 2.81 15.08
N PHE A 83 -16.50 2.54 16.37
CA PHE A 83 -17.76 2.20 17.02
C PHE A 83 -18.66 3.44 17.11
N ASP A 84 -19.92 3.28 16.71
CA ASP A 84 -20.98 4.27 16.86
C ASP A 84 -21.93 3.83 17.99
N PRO A 85 -21.89 4.48 19.17
CA PRO A 85 -22.76 4.13 20.29
C PRO A 85 -24.25 4.30 19.99
N GLY A 86 -24.63 5.20 19.07
CA GLY A 86 -26.04 5.47 18.77
C GLY A 86 -26.71 4.33 18.01
N SER A 87 -25.96 3.65 17.13
CA SER A 87 -26.45 2.50 16.36
C SER A 87 -25.99 1.15 16.91
N GLY A 88 -25.02 1.13 17.82
CA GLY A 88 -24.39 -0.10 18.31
C GLY A 88 -23.53 -0.81 17.25
N MET A 89 -23.28 -0.15 16.11
CA MET A 89 -22.56 -0.74 14.99
C MET A 89 -21.14 -0.17 14.87
N THR A 90 -20.23 -0.98 14.33
CA THR A 90 -18.90 -0.51 13.91
C THR A 90 -18.96 -0.13 12.44
N ARG A 91 -18.53 1.10 12.12
CA ARG A 91 -18.37 1.57 10.74
C ARG A 91 -16.90 1.82 10.42
N LEU A 92 -16.57 1.83 9.14
CA LEU A 92 -15.23 2.21 8.68
C LEU A 92 -15.18 3.71 8.42
N ASP A 93 -14.31 4.41 9.14
CA ASP A 93 -14.07 5.85 8.96
C ASP A 93 -12.72 6.08 8.27
N THR A 94 -12.64 7.07 7.39
CA THR A 94 -11.37 7.44 6.74
C THR A 94 -10.83 8.67 7.42
N GLN A 95 -9.66 8.54 8.04
CA GLN A 95 -9.07 9.61 8.84
C GLN A 95 -7.58 9.80 8.53
N ARG A 96 -7.03 10.93 8.97
CA ARG A 96 -5.59 11.17 8.94
C ARG A 96 -4.87 10.18 9.86
N ILE A 97 -3.70 9.74 9.41
CA ILE A 97 -2.84 8.89 10.23
C ILE A 97 -2.13 9.69 11.31
N SER A 98 -1.70 9.00 12.36
CA SER A 98 -0.85 9.60 13.38
C SER A 98 0.54 9.91 12.82
N ARG A 99 1.27 10.82 13.48
CA ARG A 99 2.68 11.07 13.17
C ARG A 99 3.52 9.79 13.27
N ALA A 100 3.24 8.95 14.28
CA ALA A 100 3.94 7.68 14.48
C ALA A 100 3.73 6.72 13.29
N SER A 101 2.49 6.59 12.81
CA SER A 101 2.16 5.81 11.61
C SER A 101 2.87 6.34 10.37
N ALA A 102 2.88 7.66 10.17
CA ALA A 102 3.60 8.28 9.06
C ALA A 102 5.11 7.95 9.12
N THR A 103 5.73 8.04 10.30
CA THR A 103 7.13 7.67 10.51
C THR A 103 7.39 6.19 10.20
N GLN A 104 6.52 5.27 10.64
CA GLN A 104 6.65 3.84 10.34
C GLN A 104 6.54 3.55 8.85
N ARG A 105 5.60 4.22 8.16
CA ARG A 105 5.42 4.10 6.71
C ARG A 105 6.60 4.64 5.94
N ALA A 106 7.12 5.80 6.32
CA ALA A 106 8.35 6.36 5.72
C ALA A 106 9.55 5.42 5.92
N GLY A 107 9.70 4.81 7.10
CA GLY A 107 10.72 3.81 7.39
C GLY A 107 10.57 2.47 6.65
N ARG A 108 9.65 2.36 5.70
CA ARG A 108 9.60 1.27 4.72
C ARG A 108 10.53 1.51 3.54
N ALA A 109 10.79 2.76 3.18
CA ALA A 109 11.93 3.11 2.34
C ALA A 109 13.21 3.08 3.20
N GLY A 110 14.39 2.99 2.58
CA GLY A 110 15.63 3.27 3.29
C GLY A 110 16.22 2.08 4.07
N ARG A 111 15.56 0.91 4.09
CA ARG A 111 16.00 -0.21 4.96
C ARG A 111 17.27 -0.91 4.48
N LEU A 112 17.42 -1.06 3.17
CA LEU A 112 18.56 -1.76 2.56
C LEU A 112 19.49 -0.80 1.80
N GLU A 113 18.98 0.35 1.36
CA GLU A 113 19.67 1.37 0.58
C GLU A 113 19.00 2.74 0.85
N PRO A 114 19.65 3.89 0.56
CA PRO A 114 19.01 5.20 0.66
C PRO A 114 17.65 5.23 -0.06
N GLY A 115 16.64 5.78 0.59
CA GLY A 115 15.28 5.85 0.06
C GLY A 115 14.60 7.18 0.35
N VAL A 116 13.49 7.42 -0.35
CA VAL A 116 12.67 8.64 -0.26
C VAL A 116 11.26 8.29 0.19
#